data_AF-A0A2Z6SMF6-F1
#
_entry.id   AF-A0A2Z6SMF6-F1
#
_cell.length_a   1.000
_cell.length_b   1.000
_cell.length_c   1.000
_cell.angle_alpha   90.00
_cell.angle_beta   90.00
_cell.angle_gamma   90.00
#
_symmetry.space_group_name_H-M   'P 1'
#
loop_
_entity.id
_entity.type
_entity.pdbx_description
1 polymer ?
#
loop_
_entity_poly.entity_id
_entity_poly.type
_entity_poly.pdbx_seq_one_letter_code
_entity_poly.pdbx_strand_id
1 'polypeptide(L)'
;MKNFEEYHDLYLEIDVLLLANVFMNYTIICLKDDGLDPSHYVSAPGMFNNSLYKNSGVELKLMTNMDEYLTVENGIRGGMIMISHQYAKVNNS
;
A
#
# COMPACT_ATOMS: atom_id res chain seq x y z
N MET A 1 34.96 -11.91 -4.86
CA MET A 1 34.47 -11.09 -5.98
C MET A 1 35.68 -10.54 -6.70
N LYS A 2 35.90 -10.98 -7.93
CA LYS A 2 37.10 -10.69 -8.72
C LYS A 2 36.86 -9.63 -9.80
N ASN A 3 35.63 -9.43 -10.23
CA ASN A 3 35.27 -8.41 -11.21
C ASN A 3 33.87 -7.83 -10.90
N PHE A 4 33.47 -6.80 -11.66
CA PHE A 4 32.19 -6.13 -11.48
C PHE A 4 30.99 -7.01 -11.86
N GLU A 5 31.16 -7.92 -12.81
CA GLU A 5 30.13 -8.87 -13.27
C GLU A 5 29.70 -9.80 -12.13
N GLU A 6 30.65 -10.47 -11.47
CA GLU A 6 30.38 -11.31 -10.29
C GLU A 6 29.68 -10.54 -9.15
N TYR A 7 29.91 -9.23 -9.06
CA TYR A 7 29.23 -8.36 -8.10
C TYR A 7 27.82 -8.00 -8.49
N HIS A 8 27.61 -7.67 -9.75
CA HIS A 8 26.30 -7.39 -10.27
C HIS A 8 25.38 -8.61 -10.14
N ASP A 9 25.87 -9.80 -10.49
CA ASP A 9 25.11 -11.04 -10.44
C ASP A 9 24.69 -11.38 -9.00
N LEU A 10 25.62 -11.28 -8.04
CA LEU A 10 25.31 -11.52 -6.63
C LEU A 10 24.31 -10.50 -6.08
N TYR A 11 24.44 -9.22 -6.44
CA TYR A 11 23.50 -8.18 -6.02
C TYR A 11 22.10 -8.45 -6.57
N LEU A 12 22.00 -8.77 -7.85
CA LEU A 12 20.73 -9.08 -8.51
C LEU A 12 20.06 -10.31 -7.90
N GLU A 13 20.84 -11.37 -7.61
CA GLU A 13 20.35 -12.56 -6.93
C GLU A 13 19.76 -12.22 -5.55
N ILE A 14 20.48 -11.43 -4.75
CA ILE A 14 20.01 -11.02 -3.42
C ILE A 14 18.73 -10.17 -3.51
N ASP A 15 18.65 -9.24 -4.47
CA ASP A 15 17.49 -8.36 -4.65
C ASP A 15 16.23 -9.17 -5.02
N VAL A 16 16.37 -10.12 -5.96
CA VAL A 16 15.28 -11.01 -6.36
C VAL A 16 14.86 -11.93 -5.22
N LEU A 17 15.81 -12.54 -4.50
CA LEU A 17 15.51 -13.42 -3.37
C LEU A 17 14.82 -12.67 -2.22
N LEU A 18 15.26 -11.45 -1.92
CA LEU A 18 14.66 -10.63 -0.88
C LEU A 18 13.24 -10.23 -1.27
N LEU A 19 13.03 -9.80 -2.51
CA LEU A 19 11.70 -9.46 -3.01
C LEU A 19 10.76 -10.68 -2.98
N ALA A 20 11.23 -11.85 -3.42
CA ALA A 20 10.46 -13.10 -3.38
C ALA A 20 10.08 -13.49 -1.94
N ASN A 21 11.02 -13.38 -1.00
CA ASN A 21 10.76 -13.69 0.41
C ASN A 21 9.71 -12.74 1.03
N VAL A 22 9.84 -11.43 0.80
CA VAL A 22 8.87 -10.44 1.27
C VAL A 22 7.50 -10.69 0.66
N PHE A 23 7.42 -10.95 -0.64
CA PHE A 23 6.15 -11.18 -1.34
C PHE A 23 5.48 -12.49 -0.91
N MET A 24 6.26 -13.54 -0.67
CA MET A 24 5.73 -14.82 -0.15
C MET A 24 5.14 -14.64 1.25
N ASN A 25 5.84 -13.95 2.15
CA ASN A 25 5.33 -13.68 3.49
C ASN A 25 4.07 -12.81 3.44
N TYR A 26 4.05 -11.79 2.58
CA TYR A 26 2.86 -10.98 2.32
C TYR A 26 1.67 -11.84 1.85
N THR A 27 1.89 -12.74 0.90
CA THR A 27 0.88 -13.67 0.39
C THR A 27 0.31 -14.57 1.48
N ILE A 28 1.17 -15.14 2.34
CA ILE A 28 0.75 -15.96 3.47
C ILE A 28 -0.15 -15.17 4.43
N ILE A 29 0.23 -13.92 4.74
CA ILE A 29 -0.54 -13.05 5.63
C ILE A 29 -1.91 -12.73 5.00
N CYS A 30 -1.96 -12.30 3.74
CA CYS A 30 -3.20 -11.95 3.06
C CYS A 30 -4.17 -13.13 2.93
N LEU A 31 -3.65 -14.32 2.63
CA LEU A 31 -4.46 -15.53 2.58
C LEU A 31 -4.98 -15.93 3.97
N LYS A 32 -4.20 -15.69 5.02
CA LYS A 32 -4.59 -16.02 6.39
C LYS A 32 -5.64 -15.05 6.94
N ASP A 33 -5.43 -13.75 6.77
CA ASP A 33 -6.22 -12.71 7.43
C ASP A 33 -7.45 -12.35 6.59
N ASP A 34 -7.29 -12.19 5.28
CA ASP A 34 -8.36 -11.77 4.37
C ASP A 34 -8.87 -12.89 3.46
N GLY A 35 -8.14 -14.01 3.35
CA GLY A 35 -8.46 -15.07 2.38
C GLY A 35 -8.38 -14.59 0.93
N LEU A 36 -7.51 -13.61 0.65
CA LEU A 36 -7.28 -13.04 -0.68
C LEU A 36 -5.84 -13.29 -1.11
N ASP A 37 -5.65 -13.69 -2.37
CA ASP A 37 -4.33 -13.82 -2.98
C ASP A 37 -3.91 -12.49 -3.63
N PRO A 38 -2.83 -11.83 -3.15
CA PRO A 38 -2.35 -10.57 -3.70
C PRO A 38 -1.92 -10.65 -5.17
N SER A 39 -1.56 -11.84 -5.69
CA SER A 39 -1.12 -12.01 -7.09
C SER A 39 -2.23 -11.76 -8.11
N HIS A 40 -3.49 -11.74 -7.70
CA HIS A 40 -4.64 -11.40 -8.55
C HIS A 40 -4.91 -9.89 -8.66
N TYR A 41 -4.13 -9.06 -8.00
CA TYR A 41 -4.32 -7.61 -7.97
C TYR A 41 -3.12 -6.89 -8.57
N VAL A 42 -3.41 -5.80 -9.30
CA VAL A 42 -2.38 -4.93 -9.89
C VAL A 42 -1.60 -4.18 -8.80
N SER A 43 -2.24 -3.88 -7.66
CA SER A 43 -1.62 -3.12 -6.57
C SER A 43 -2.25 -3.46 -5.22
N ALA A 44 -1.49 -3.22 -4.14
CA ALA A 44 -1.94 -3.43 -2.77
C ALA A 44 -3.23 -2.65 -2.41
N PRO A 45 -3.43 -1.38 -2.83
CA PRO A 45 -4.70 -0.69 -2.59
C PRO A 45 -5.91 -1.37 -3.23
N GLY A 46 -5.75 -1.99 -4.41
CA GLY A 46 -6.83 -2.73 -5.06
C GLY A 46 -7.26 -3.96 -4.26
N MET A 47 -6.27 -4.72 -3.74
CA MET A 47 -6.54 -5.84 -2.85
C MET A 47 -7.16 -5.38 -1.53
N PHE A 48 -6.62 -4.31 -0.93
CA PHE A 48 -7.11 -3.77 0.33
C PHE A 48 -8.55 -3.30 0.23
N ASN A 49 -8.94 -2.67 -0.87
CA ASN A 49 -10.32 -2.29 -1.13
C ASN A 49 -11.25 -3.52 -1.10
N ASN A 50 -10.83 -4.64 -1.70
CA ASN A 50 -11.63 -5.87 -1.66
C ASN A 50 -11.66 -6.52 -0.26
N SER A 51 -10.54 -6.52 0.47
CA SER A 51 -10.48 -6.94 1.88
C SER A 51 -11.46 -6.13 2.73
N LEU A 52 -11.49 -4.80 2.56
CA LEU A 52 -12.41 -3.92 3.28
C LEU A 52 -13.89 -4.28 3.05
N TYR A 53 -14.31 -4.48 1.79
CA TYR A 53 -15.69 -4.88 1.51
C TYR A 53 -16.02 -6.26 2.07
N LYS A 54 -15.10 -7.22 1.94
CA LYS A 54 -15.27 -8.57 2.48
C LYS A 54 -15.44 -8.56 4.00
N ASN A 55 -14.61 -7.78 4.71
CA ASN A 55 -14.60 -7.73 6.17
C ASN A 55 -15.77 -6.92 6.75
N SER A 56 -16.18 -5.84 6.08
CA SER A 56 -17.31 -5.01 6.52
C SER A 56 -18.68 -5.59 6.16
N GLY A 57 -18.75 -6.46 5.14
CA GLY A 57 -20.01 -6.98 4.60
C GLY A 57 -20.89 -5.89 3.96
N VAL A 58 -20.34 -4.68 3.74
CA VAL A 58 -21.07 -3.55 3.17
C VAL A 58 -21.18 -3.72 1.67
N GLU A 59 -22.41 -3.68 1.17
CA GLU A 59 -22.68 -3.56 -0.27
C GLU A 59 -22.80 -2.09 -0.65
N LEU A 60 -21.88 -1.62 -1.51
CA LEU A 60 -21.99 -0.27 -2.05
C LEU A 60 -23.12 -0.20 -3.08
N LYS A 61 -24.04 0.74 -2.87
CA LYS A 61 -25.03 1.11 -3.88
C LYS A 61 -24.29 1.78 -5.05
N LEU A 62 -24.59 1.31 -6.27
CA LEU A 62 -24.13 1.97 -7.49
C LEU A 62 -24.72 3.39 -7.55
N MET A 63 -23.86 4.40 -7.59
CA MET A 63 -24.27 5.79 -7.80
C MET A 63 -24.65 5.96 -9.26
N THR A 64 -25.93 6.23 -9.51
CA THR A 64 -26.47 6.36 -10.88
C THR A 64 -26.62 7.81 -11.31
N ASN A 65 -26.71 8.74 -10.37
CA ASN A 65 -26.82 10.16 -10.64
C ASN A 65 -25.48 10.89 -10.36
N MET A 66 -25.18 11.89 -11.18
CA MET A 66 -24.05 12.80 -11.02
C MET A 66 -24.07 13.55 -9.68
N ASP A 67 -25.25 13.92 -9.18
CA ASP A 67 -25.35 14.61 -7.88
C ASP A 67 -24.95 13.71 -6.70
N GLU A 68 -25.26 12.42 -6.76
CA GLU A 68 -24.83 11.44 -5.74
C GLU A 68 -23.31 11.32 -5.75
N TYR A 69 -22.71 11.19 -6.94
CA TYR A 69 -21.26 11.14 -7.11
C TYR A 69 -20.57 12.40 -6.61
N LEU A 70 -21.03 13.58 -7.03
CA LEU A 70 -20.45 14.86 -6.63
C LEU A 70 -20.58 15.11 -5.13
N THR A 71 -21.64 14.62 -4.48
CA THR A 71 -21.78 14.71 -3.03
C THR A 71 -20.67 13.95 -2.31
N VAL A 72 -20.36 12.73 -2.77
CA VAL A 72 -19.27 11.92 -2.21
C VAL A 72 -17.91 12.54 -2.52
N GLU A 73 -17.66 12.86 -3.78
CA GLU A 73 -16.38 13.41 -4.25
C GLU A 73 -16.02 14.72 -3.54
N ASN A 74 -16.99 15.65 -3.43
CA ASN A 74 -16.79 16.92 -2.71
C ASN A 74 -16.66 16.73 -1.19
N GLY A 75 -17.03 15.57 -0.66
CA GLY A 75 -16.84 15.18 0.75
C GLY A 75 -15.47 14.60 1.04
N ILE A 76 -14.75 14.07 0.04
CA ILE A 76 -13.42 13.47 0.22
C ILE A 76 -12.41 14.56 0.63
N ARG A 77 -11.62 14.26 1.67
CA ARG A 77 -10.53 15.11 2.15
C ARG A 77 -9.26 14.26 2.22
N GLY A 78 -8.13 14.88 1.87
CA GLY A 78 -6.83 14.25 2.04
C GLY A 78 -6.41 14.16 3.51
N GLY A 79 -5.21 13.66 3.74
CA GLY A 79 -4.60 13.65 5.07
C GLY A 79 -4.39 15.06 5.61
N MET A 80 -4.66 15.26 6.90
CA MET A 80 -4.35 16.51 7.58
C MET A 80 -2.86 16.52 7.94
N ILE A 81 -2.11 17.49 7.41
CA ILE A 81 -0.72 17.74 7.81
C ILE A 81 -0.65 19.15 8.38
N MET A 82 -0.31 19.26 9.67
CA MET A 82 -0.13 20.54 10.36
C MET A 82 1.27 20.61 10.97
N ILE A 83 2.03 21.64 10.60
CA ILE A 83 3.30 21.99 11.25
C ILE A 83 3.00 23.17 12.18
N SER A 84 3.02 22.94 13.49
CA SER A 84 2.70 23.97 14.49
C SER A 84 3.77 25.07 14.54
N HIS A 85 5.05 24.75 14.34
CA HIS A 85 6.15 25.71 14.23
C HIS A 85 7.10 25.34 13.09
N GLN A 86 7.31 26.26 12.14
CA GLN A 86 8.19 26.07 10.98
C GLN A 86 9.70 26.05 11.36
N TYR A 87 10.06 26.54 12.55
CA TYR A 87 11.43 26.63 13.04
C TYR A 87 11.49 26.51 14.56
N ALA A 88 12.30 25.58 15.06
CA ALA A 88 12.64 25.45 16.49
C ALA A 88 14.14 25.72 16.67
N LYS A 89 14.48 26.88 17.25
CA LYS A 89 15.87 27.18 17.63
C LYS A 89 16.15 26.55 18.98
N VAL A 90 17.03 25.55 19.02
CA VAL A 90 17.53 24.98 20.28
C VAL A 90 18.43 26.01 20.95
N ASN A 91 18.07 26.46 22.15
CA ASN A 91 18.96 27.22 23.02
C ASN A 91 19.88 26.23 23.74
N ASN A 92 21.00 25.86 23.10
CA ASN A 92 22.09 25.22 23.84
C ASN A 92 22.66 26.26 24.81
N SER A 93 22.66 25.90 26.10
CA SER A 93 23.41 26.59 27.15
C SER A 93 24.86 26.10 27.17
#